data_AF-A0A0M2GQ61-F1
#
_entry.id   AF-A0A0M2GQ61-F1
#
_cell.length_a   1.000
_cell.length_b   1.000
_cell.length_c   1.000
_cell.angle_alpha   90.00
_cell.angle_beta   90.00
_cell.angle_gamma   90.00
#
_symmetry.space_group_name_H-M   'P 1'
#
loop_
_entity.id
_entity.type
_entity.pdbx_description
1 polymer ?
#
loop_
_entity_poly.entity_id
_entity_poly.type
_entity_poly.pdbx_seq_one_letter_code
_entity_poly.pdbx_strand_id
1 'polypeptide(L)'
;MKPTDTVVPGTHAGRAREWISVTTVAVPTVWLATADGLVLLDLLAIELTVNGCRTGDWMLTGPEAAYAADVLLRLRTDRMRIAQLIGRDYRTLRNWFPTDDTPLAEALPRIGKRSALQIEAESARPAAPCGSYYGAQRHKRRKEPLCGPCRWAKNAANRHYRRHGTYVGAPEYTGAAS
;
A
#
# COMPACT_ATOMS: atom_id res chain seq x y z
N MET A 1 -45.12 26.85 10.76
CA MET A 1 -44.02 25.90 10.49
C MET A 1 -42.75 26.52 11.03
N LYS A 2 -42.09 25.89 12.02
CA LYS A 2 -40.80 26.38 12.52
C LYS A 2 -39.70 25.94 11.54
N PRO A 3 -38.71 26.79 11.24
CA PRO A 3 -37.60 26.38 10.40
C PRO A 3 -36.82 25.28 11.12
N THR A 4 -36.64 24.15 10.45
CA THR A 4 -35.74 23.08 10.86
C THR A 4 -34.31 23.57 10.66
N ASP A 5 -33.63 23.88 11.76
CA ASP A 5 -32.20 24.13 11.76
C ASP A 5 -31.48 22.92 11.17
N THR A 6 -30.85 23.13 10.02
CA THR A 6 -29.98 22.13 9.41
C THR A 6 -28.64 22.22 10.13
N VAL A 7 -28.42 21.33 11.11
CA VAL A 7 -27.13 21.21 11.79
C VAL A 7 -26.16 20.57 10.80
N VAL A 8 -25.37 21.39 10.11
CA VAL A 8 -24.14 20.93 9.47
C VAL A 8 -23.21 20.49 10.61
N PRO A 9 -22.72 19.24 10.66
CA PRO A 9 -21.78 18.83 11.68
C PRO A 9 -20.55 19.75 11.57
N GLY A 10 -20.40 20.64 12.55
CA GLY A 10 -19.27 21.54 12.62
C GLY A 10 -17.99 20.73 12.61
N THR A 11 -17.05 21.11 11.74
CA THR A 11 -15.66 20.69 11.81
C THR A 11 -15.24 20.78 13.26
N HIS A 12 -14.79 19.68 13.86
CA HIS A 12 -14.43 19.64 15.28
C HIS A 12 -13.44 20.76 15.61
N ALA A 13 -13.93 21.89 16.11
CA ALA A 13 -13.14 22.92 16.76
C ALA A 13 -12.81 22.41 18.17
N GLY A 14 -12.04 21.32 18.24
CA GLY A 14 -11.27 21.06 19.44
C GLY A 14 -10.33 22.25 19.65
N ARG A 15 -9.97 22.55 20.91
CA ARG A 15 -8.75 23.34 21.20
C ARG A 15 -7.68 22.87 20.23
N ALA A 16 -6.94 23.78 19.59
CA ALA A 16 -5.79 23.44 18.77
C ALA A 16 -4.89 22.47 19.55
N ARG A 17 -5.15 21.17 19.40
CA ARG A 17 -4.16 20.14 19.69
C ARG A 17 -3.04 20.50 18.75
N GLU A 18 -1.83 20.60 19.29
CA GLU A 18 -0.59 20.96 18.59
C GLU A 18 -0.57 20.30 17.22
N TRP A 19 -1.07 21.02 16.21
CA TRP A 19 -1.33 20.45 14.90
C TRP A 19 0.04 20.24 14.26
N ILE A 20 0.37 18.99 13.98
CA ILE A 20 1.65 18.67 13.38
C ILE A 20 1.55 19.08 11.91
N SER A 21 2.09 20.25 11.60
CA SER A 21 2.14 20.76 10.23
C SER A 21 3.23 20.01 9.47
N VAL A 22 2.83 19.28 8.44
CA VAL A 22 3.74 18.58 7.52
C VAL A 22 3.78 19.31 6.18
N THR A 23 2.66 19.90 5.78
CA THR A 23 2.54 20.77 4.62
C THR A 23 3.09 22.16 4.94
N THR A 24 3.90 22.70 4.03
CA THR A 24 3.99 24.16 3.89
C THR A 24 2.86 24.57 2.95
N VAL A 25 2.05 25.56 3.35
CA VAL A 25 0.74 25.96 2.80
C VAL A 25 0.62 26.03 1.26
N ALA A 26 1.74 26.10 0.51
CA ALA A 26 1.75 26.22 -0.94
C ALA A 26 1.97 24.91 -1.74
N VAL A 27 2.31 23.77 -1.12
CA VAL A 27 2.71 22.56 -1.86
C VAL A 27 2.05 21.30 -1.28
N PRO A 28 0.88 20.87 -1.80
CA PRO A 28 0.20 19.68 -1.27
C PRO A 28 0.90 18.38 -1.67
N THR A 29 1.77 18.40 -2.67
CA THR A 29 2.44 17.21 -3.20
C THR A 29 3.89 17.52 -3.55
N VAL A 30 4.82 16.67 -3.10
CA VAL A 30 6.25 16.84 -3.36
C VAL A 30 6.85 15.61 -4.03
N TRP A 31 7.86 15.84 -4.87
CA TRP A 31 8.72 14.77 -5.39
C TRP A 31 9.94 14.63 -4.48
N LEU A 32 10.07 13.47 -3.85
CA LEU A 32 11.24 13.11 -3.06
C LEU A 32 12.20 12.30 -3.93
N ALA A 33 13.44 12.79 -4.06
CA ALA A 33 14.52 12.03 -4.69
C ALA A 33 15.07 10.97 -3.72
N THR A 34 15.15 9.73 -4.19
CA THR A 34 15.67 8.58 -3.45
C THR A 34 16.76 7.88 -4.26
N ALA A 35 17.54 7.01 -3.64
CA ALA A 35 18.56 6.22 -4.34
C ALA A 35 17.96 5.31 -5.45
N ASP A 36 16.68 4.95 -5.34
CA ASP A 36 15.96 4.12 -6.31
C ASP A 36 15.14 4.94 -7.33
N GLY A 37 15.14 6.29 -7.25
CA GLY A 37 14.40 7.17 -8.15
C GLY A 37 13.50 8.20 -7.44
N LEU A 38 12.59 8.82 -8.20
CA LEU A 38 11.66 9.82 -7.68
C LEU A 38 10.40 9.17 -7.12
N VAL A 39 9.98 9.63 -5.94
CA VAL A 39 8.74 9.22 -5.28
C VAL A 39 7.84 10.43 -5.10
N LEU A 40 6.57 10.31 -5.49
CA LEU A 40 5.56 11.32 -5.23
C LEU A 40 4.97 11.12 -3.83
N LEU A 41 4.88 12.19 -3.04
CA LEU A 41 4.28 12.18 -1.71
C LEU A 41 3.13 13.18 -1.65
N ASP A 42 1.94 12.72 -1.26
CA ASP A 42 0.84 13.60 -0.84
C ASP A 42 1.05 14.05 0.61
N LEU A 43 1.49 15.30 0.80
CA LEU A 43 1.77 15.86 2.12
C LEU A 43 0.49 16.12 2.92
N LEU A 44 -0.65 16.36 2.25
CA LEU A 44 -1.93 16.55 2.93
C LEU A 44 -2.40 15.22 3.53
N ALA A 45 -2.26 14.13 2.77
CA ALA A 45 -2.55 12.78 3.26
C ALA A 45 -1.72 12.41 4.49
N ILE A 46 -0.42 12.73 4.43
CA ILE A 46 0.51 12.53 5.54
C ILE A 46 0.09 13.37 6.75
N GLU A 47 -0.19 14.67 6.56
CA GLU A 47 -0.59 15.59 7.62
C GLU A 47 -1.87 15.14 8.34
N LEU A 48 -2.91 14.78 7.57
CA LEU A 48 -4.14 14.24 8.13
C LEU A 48 -3.88 12.94 8.91
N THR A 49 -2.96 12.10 8.42
CA THR A 49 -2.62 10.84 9.10
C THR A 49 -1.90 11.08 10.42
N VAL A 50 -0.87 11.93 10.47
CA VAL A 50 -0.10 12.19 11.71
C VAL A 50 -0.96 12.85 12.78
N ASN A 51 -1.95 13.65 12.37
CA ASN A 51 -2.92 14.27 13.29
C ASN A 51 -4.10 13.35 13.65
N GLY A 52 -4.11 12.10 13.16
CA GLY A 52 -5.15 11.11 13.46
C GLY A 52 -6.51 11.42 12.80
N CYS A 53 -6.53 12.29 11.80
CA CYS A 53 -7.70 12.69 11.02
C CYS A 53 -7.94 11.80 9.80
N ARG A 54 -7.45 10.55 9.81
CA ARG A 54 -7.63 9.62 8.69
C ARG A 54 -9.11 9.27 8.54
N THR A 55 -9.72 9.68 7.42
CA THR A 55 -11.12 9.39 7.10
C THR A 55 -11.22 8.30 6.03
N GLY A 56 -11.85 7.17 6.34
CA GLY A 56 -12.22 6.13 5.37
C GLY A 56 -11.17 5.04 5.07
N ASP A 57 -11.34 4.37 3.93
CA ASP A 57 -10.53 3.24 3.43
C ASP A 57 -9.22 3.65 2.73
N TRP A 58 -8.92 4.95 2.70
CA TRP A 58 -7.70 5.45 2.09
C TRP A 58 -6.48 5.06 2.92
N MET A 59 -5.53 4.37 2.29
CA MET A 59 -4.23 4.01 2.88
C MET A 59 -3.10 4.83 2.24
N LEU A 60 -2.19 5.30 3.08
CA LEU A 60 -0.91 5.84 2.62
C LEU A 60 -0.15 4.79 1.82
N THR A 61 0.50 5.24 0.75
CA THR A 61 1.51 4.45 0.04
C THR A 61 2.65 4.08 1.00
N GLY A 62 3.49 3.12 0.60
CA GLY A 62 4.66 2.74 1.41
C GLY A 62 5.53 3.94 1.79
N PRO A 63 5.96 4.75 0.82
CA PRO A 63 6.79 5.93 1.09
C PRO A 63 6.10 7.01 1.93
N GLU A 64 4.83 7.31 1.70
CA GLU A 64 4.08 8.26 2.53
C GLU A 64 3.95 7.77 3.97
N ALA A 65 3.68 6.47 4.16
CA ALA A 65 3.61 5.87 5.48
C ALA A 65 4.96 5.94 6.21
N ALA A 66 6.07 5.74 5.51
CA ALA A 66 7.39 5.87 6.10
C ALA A 66 7.77 7.33 6.40
N TYR A 67 7.38 8.28 5.55
CA TYR A 67 7.55 9.70 5.83
C TYR A 67 6.75 10.12 7.06
N ALA A 68 5.47 9.72 7.14
CA ALA A 68 4.63 9.95 8.32
C ALA A 68 5.23 9.33 9.58
N ALA A 69 5.79 8.13 9.48
CA ALA A 69 6.48 7.47 10.58
C ALA A 69 7.75 8.23 11.04
N ASP A 70 8.58 8.70 10.11
CA ASP A 70 9.77 9.52 10.43
C ASP A 70 9.39 10.79 11.19
N VAL A 71 8.35 11.50 10.75
CA VAL A 71 7.82 12.69 11.46
C VAL A 71 7.42 12.32 12.90
N LEU A 72 6.63 11.27 13.08
CA LEU A 72 6.15 10.87 14.40
C LEU A 72 7.26 10.32 15.32
N LEU A 73 8.25 9.62 14.77
CA LEU A 73 9.43 9.14 15.51
C LEU A 73 10.29 10.30 16.03
N ARG A 74 10.49 11.35 15.22
CA ARG A 74 11.19 12.57 15.66
C ARG A 74 10.46 13.30 16.78
N LEU A 75 9.13 13.22 16.77
CA LEU A 75 8.27 13.70 17.86
C LEU A 75 8.20 12.74 19.06
N ARG A 76 9.01 11.66 19.06
CA ARG A 76 9.07 10.63 20.11
C ARG A 76 7.71 9.98 20.40
N THR A 77 6.89 9.86 19.36
CA THR A 77 5.60 9.15 19.46
C THR A 77 5.83 7.65 19.64
N ASP A 78 5.02 7.01 20.47
CA ASP A 78 5.09 5.56 20.68
C ASP A 78 4.91 4.78 19.37
N ARG A 79 5.76 3.77 19.13
CA ARG A 79 5.76 2.98 17.89
C ARG A 79 4.45 2.24 17.62
N MET A 80 3.75 1.79 18.66
CA MET A 80 2.46 1.11 18.46
C MET A 80 1.42 2.12 18.00
N ARG A 81 1.43 3.33 18.57
CA ARG A 81 0.60 4.43 18.09
C ARG A 81 0.92 4.82 16.65
N ILE A 82 2.20 4.91 16.28
CA ILE A 82 2.62 5.19 14.89
C ILE A 82 2.06 4.14 13.95
N ALA A 83 2.24 2.85 14.25
CA ALA A 83 1.76 1.74 13.43
C ALA A 83 0.24 1.82 13.18
N GLN A 84 -0.53 2.12 14.23
CA GLN A 84 -1.98 2.34 14.12
C GLN A 84 -2.33 3.51 13.19
N LEU A 85 -1.67 4.66 13.35
CA LEU A 85 -1.94 5.86 12.56
C LEU A 85 -1.66 5.62 11.07
N ILE A 86 -0.49 5.07 10.74
CA ILE A 86 -0.08 4.82 9.34
C ILE A 86 -0.76 3.60 8.72
N GLY A 87 -1.56 2.84 9.48
CA GLY A 87 -2.27 1.65 8.99
C GLY A 87 -1.34 0.51 8.61
N ARG A 88 -0.23 0.33 9.34
CA ARG A 88 0.73 -0.78 9.14
C ARG A 88 0.89 -1.58 10.43
N ASP A 89 1.35 -2.81 10.30
CA ASP A 89 1.69 -3.59 11.50
C ASP A 89 3.01 -3.10 12.13
N TYR A 90 3.15 -3.35 13.44
CA TYR A 90 4.35 -2.97 14.20
C TYR A 90 5.63 -3.60 13.62
N ARG A 91 5.54 -4.82 13.07
CA ARG A 91 6.70 -5.52 12.49
C ARG A 91 7.22 -4.80 11.25
N THR A 92 6.34 -4.26 10.44
CA THR A 92 6.64 -3.46 9.25
C THR A 92 7.34 -2.18 9.67
N LEU A 93 6.81 -1.47 10.67
CA LEU A 93 7.44 -0.27 11.21
C LEU A 93 8.85 -0.56 11.75
N ARG A 94 9.03 -1.64 12.52
CA ARG A 94 10.33 -2.08 13.05
C ARG A 94 11.30 -2.50 11.95
N ASN A 95 10.81 -3.09 10.86
CA ASN A 95 11.65 -3.44 9.72
C ASN A 95 12.14 -2.18 8.99
N TRP A 96 11.29 -1.17 8.81
CA TRP A 96 11.67 0.09 8.15
C TRP A 96 12.63 0.91 9.02
N PHE A 97 12.29 1.06 10.29
CA PHE A 97 13.04 1.81 11.30
C PHE A 97 13.45 0.86 12.44
N PRO A 98 14.62 0.21 12.37
CA PRO A 98 15.13 -0.65 13.44
C PRO A 98 15.35 0.11 14.76
N THR A 99 15.78 1.37 14.68
CA THR A 99 15.96 2.30 15.81
C THR A 99 15.14 3.57 15.58
N ASP A 100 14.85 4.34 16.63
CA ASP A 100 14.11 5.61 16.48
C ASP A 100 14.90 6.66 15.69
N ASP A 101 16.23 6.56 15.71
CA ASP A 101 17.13 7.50 15.02
C ASP A 101 17.50 7.03 13.60
N THR A 102 16.89 5.94 13.10
CA THR A 102 17.10 5.49 11.72
C THR A 102 16.60 6.57 10.75
N PRO A 103 17.46 7.14 9.89
CA PRO A 103 17.03 8.20 8.99
C PRO A 103 16.09 7.67 7.90
N LEU A 104 15.13 8.51 7.48
CA LEU A 104 14.19 8.17 6.40
C LEU A 104 14.89 7.63 5.14
N ALA A 105 16.03 8.21 4.76
CA ALA A 105 16.80 7.78 3.59
C ALA A 105 17.24 6.30 3.66
N GLU A 106 17.48 5.77 4.86
CA GLU A 106 17.83 4.37 5.10
C GLU A 106 16.59 3.48 5.21
N ALA A 107 15.46 4.04 5.65
CA ALA A 107 14.18 3.34 5.71
C ALA A 107 13.58 3.12 4.31
N LEU A 108 13.69 4.10 3.40
CA LEU A 108 13.07 4.09 2.08
C LEU A 108 13.42 2.84 1.23
N PRO A 109 14.68 2.38 1.13
CA PRO A 109 15.02 1.15 0.41
C PRO A 109 14.41 -0.13 1.00
N ARG A 110 14.03 -0.12 2.29
CA ARG A 110 13.40 -1.27 2.98
C ARG A 110 11.91 -1.35 2.72
N ILE A 111 11.31 -0.27 2.23
CA ILE A 111 9.92 -0.24 1.79
C ILE A 111 9.88 -0.96 0.46
N GLY A 112 9.16 -2.08 0.40
CA GLY A 112 9.00 -2.83 -0.85
C GLY A 112 8.60 -1.88 -1.99
N LYS A 113 9.33 -1.97 -3.11
CA LYS A 113 9.27 -1.09 -4.29
C LYS A 113 7.89 -1.08 -4.96
N ARG A 114 6.91 -0.42 -4.35
CA ARG A 114 5.59 -0.20 -4.94
C ARG A 114 5.26 1.27 -4.83
N SER A 115 5.64 2.03 -5.85
CA SER A 115 5.17 3.40 -6.02
C SER A 115 3.65 3.43 -6.24
N ALA A 116 3.00 4.56 -5.96
CA ALA A 116 1.58 4.77 -6.26
C ALA A 116 1.26 4.39 -7.72
N LEU A 117 2.10 4.84 -8.66
CA LEU A 117 2.04 4.49 -10.07
C LEU A 117 2.16 2.98 -10.34
N GLN A 118 2.98 2.24 -9.59
CA GLN A 118 3.07 0.78 -9.72
C GLN A 118 1.85 0.07 -9.12
N ILE A 119 1.27 0.60 -8.04
CA ILE A 119 0.02 0.07 -7.46
C ILE A 119 -1.14 0.31 -8.44
N GLU A 120 -1.24 1.50 -9.00
CA GLU A 120 -2.23 1.84 -10.03
C GLU A 120 -2.03 0.98 -11.28
N ALA A 121 -0.79 0.88 -11.79
CA ALA A 121 -0.47 0.04 -12.94
C ALA A 121 -0.73 -1.46 -12.68
N GLU A 122 -0.50 -1.97 -11.48
CA GLU A 122 -0.87 -3.35 -11.11
C GLU A 122 -2.38 -3.53 -10.95
N SER A 123 -3.10 -2.54 -10.42
CA SER A 123 -4.55 -2.56 -10.32
C SER A 123 -5.25 -2.48 -11.68
N ALA A 124 -4.58 -1.83 -12.65
CA ALA A 124 -4.99 -1.75 -14.04
C ALA A 124 -4.65 -3.02 -14.84
N ARG A 125 -3.84 -3.96 -14.31
CA ARG A 125 -3.58 -5.22 -15.01
C ARG A 125 -4.88 -6.02 -15.11
N PRO A 126 -5.27 -6.46 -16.33
CA PRO A 126 -6.45 -7.28 -16.49
C PRO A 126 -6.37 -8.51 -15.59
N ALA A 127 -7.48 -8.85 -14.94
CA ALA A 127 -7.54 -9.98 -14.05
C ALA A 127 -7.06 -11.24 -14.80
N ALA A 128 -6.09 -11.96 -14.22
CA ALA A 128 -5.52 -13.13 -14.86
C ALA A 128 -6.63 -14.11 -15.29
N PRO A 129 -6.65 -14.53 -16.55
CA PRO A 129 -7.70 -15.40 -17.08
C PRO A 129 -7.61 -16.79 -16.42
N CYS A 130 -8.77 -17.43 -16.25
CA CYS A 130 -8.82 -18.85 -15.87
C CYS A 130 -8.14 -19.69 -16.96
N GLY A 131 -7.49 -20.79 -16.57
CA GLY A 131 -6.67 -21.59 -17.48
C GLY A 131 -5.19 -21.19 -17.54
N SER A 132 -4.78 -20.20 -16.75
CA SER A 132 -3.36 -19.83 -16.58
C SER A 132 -2.84 -20.19 -15.17
N TYR A 133 -1.52 -20.23 -15.01
CA TYR A 133 -0.88 -20.38 -13.69
C TYR A 133 -1.29 -19.25 -12.74
N TYR A 134 -1.38 -18.01 -13.26
CA TYR A 134 -1.81 -16.85 -12.50
C TYR A 134 -3.29 -16.92 -12.11
N GLY A 135 -4.15 -17.51 -12.94
CA GLY A 135 -5.54 -17.83 -12.61
C GLY A 135 -5.65 -18.82 -11.44
N ALA A 136 -4.77 -19.83 -11.38
CA ALA A 136 -4.71 -20.74 -10.24
C ALA A 136 -4.25 -20.04 -8.95
N GLN A 137 -3.29 -19.12 -9.04
CA GLN A 137 -2.86 -18.30 -7.89
C GLN A 137 -3.97 -17.37 -7.41
N ARG A 138 -4.79 -16.83 -8.33
CA ARG A 138 -5.95 -16.01 -7.99
C ARG A 138 -6.96 -16.78 -7.13
N HIS A 139 -7.35 -18.00 -7.51
CA HIS A 139 -8.22 -18.84 -6.68
C HIS A 139 -7.63 -19.07 -5.28
N LYS A 140 -6.32 -19.33 -5.19
CA LYS A 140 -5.64 -19.51 -3.90
C LYS A 140 -5.70 -18.24 -3.04
N ARG A 141 -5.50 -17.06 -3.62
CA ARG A 141 -5.60 -15.77 -2.91
C ARG A 141 -7.03 -15.48 -2.43
N ARG A 142 -8.02 -15.80 -3.25
CA ARG A 142 -9.45 -15.60 -2.95
C ARG A 142 -10.06 -16.71 -2.10
N LYS A 143 -9.30 -17.76 -1.78
CA LYS A 143 -9.79 -18.97 -1.09
C LYS A 143 -10.96 -19.65 -1.80
N GLU A 144 -11.00 -19.55 -3.12
CA GLU A 144 -11.99 -20.20 -3.98
C GLU A 144 -11.48 -21.60 -4.41
N PRO A 145 -12.38 -22.57 -4.68
CA PRO A 145 -11.98 -23.86 -5.24
C PRO A 145 -11.32 -23.70 -6.61
N LEU A 146 -10.22 -24.42 -6.83
CA LEU A 146 -9.49 -24.41 -8.10
C LEU A 146 -10.33 -25.06 -9.20
N CYS A 147 -10.70 -24.31 -10.24
CA CYS A 147 -11.37 -24.84 -11.43
C CYS A 147 -10.45 -25.79 -12.22
N GLY A 148 -11.04 -26.67 -13.03
CA GLY A 148 -10.32 -27.66 -13.84
C GLY A 148 -9.21 -27.07 -14.72
N PRO A 149 -9.49 -26.03 -15.54
CA PRO A 149 -8.49 -25.36 -16.37
C PRO A 149 -7.30 -24.82 -15.57
N CYS A 150 -7.55 -24.11 -14.47
CA CYS A 150 -6.49 -23.56 -13.60
C CYS A 150 -5.67 -24.67 -12.93
N ARG A 151 -6.30 -25.79 -12.57
CA ARG A 151 -5.60 -26.95 -12.01
C ARG A 151 -4.67 -27.59 -13.03
N TRP A 152 -5.13 -27.74 -14.27
CA TRP A 152 -4.29 -28.25 -15.36
C TRP A 152 -3.09 -27.33 -15.60
N ALA A 153 -3.33 -26.03 -15.72
CA ALA A 153 -2.28 -25.04 -15.98
C ALA A 153 -1.24 -24.99 -14.86
N LYS A 154 -1.67 -25.05 -13.60
CA LYS A 154 -0.77 -25.16 -12.45
C LYS A 154 0.10 -26.41 -12.52
N ASN A 155 -0.47 -27.55 -12.88
CA ASN A 155 0.27 -28.80 -13.02
C ASN A 155 1.24 -28.76 -14.21
N ALA A 156 0.84 -28.16 -15.33
CA ALA A 156 1.67 -27.95 -16.51
C ALA A 156 2.88 -27.06 -16.19
N ALA A 157 2.65 -25.93 -15.52
CA ALA A 157 3.70 -25.03 -15.07
C ALA A 157 4.67 -25.69 -14.08
N ASN A 158 4.18 -26.50 -13.15
CA ASN A 158 5.04 -27.26 -12.24
C ASN A 158 5.88 -28.31 -12.96
N ARG A 159 5.33 -28.99 -13.97
CA ARG A 159 6.11 -29.93 -14.81
C ARG A 159 7.17 -29.19 -15.60
N HIS A 160 6.84 -28.04 -16.16
CA HIS A 160 7.77 -27.20 -16.92
C HIS A 160 8.92 -26.71 -16.03
N TYR A 161 8.62 -26.19 -14.84
CA TYR A 161 9.63 -25.77 -13.87
C TYR A 161 10.59 -26.89 -13.47
N ARG A 162 10.07 -28.10 -13.22
CA ARG A 162 10.93 -29.26 -12.89
C ARG A 162 11.86 -29.66 -14.03
N ARG A 163 11.50 -29.36 -15.28
CA ARG A 163 12.29 -29.70 -16.47
C ARG A 163 13.27 -28.60 -16.87
N HIS A 164 12.88 -27.33 -16.74
CA HIS A 164 13.60 -26.19 -17.31
C HIS A 164 14.12 -25.20 -16.26
N GLY A 165 13.82 -25.39 -14.98
CA GLY A 165 14.21 -24.47 -13.90
C GLY A 165 13.49 -23.11 -13.92
N THR A 166 12.52 -22.92 -14.81
CA THR A 166 11.77 -21.66 -14.97
C THR A 166 10.28 -21.93 -15.20
N TYR A 167 9.44 -20.94 -14.88
CA TYR A 167 8.01 -20.94 -15.19
C TYR A 167 7.68 -20.21 -16.51
N VAL A 168 8.66 -19.52 -17.10
CA VAL A 168 8.49 -18.75 -18.34
C VAL A 168 8.34 -19.72 -19.52
N GLY A 169 7.29 -19.55 -20.34
CA GLY A 169 6.99 -20.45 -21.46
C GLY A 169 6.24 -21.72 -21.07
N ALA A 170 5.75 -21.83 -19.83
CA ALA A 170 4.89 -22.92 -19.43
C ALA A 170 3.58 -22.93 -20.25
N PRO A 171 3.11 -24.11 -20.69
CA PRO A 171 1.89 -24.20 -21.47
C PRO A 171 0.65 -23.82 -20.66
N GLU A 172 -0.21 -23.00 -21.26
CA GLU A 172 -1.49 -22.57 -20.72
C GLU A 172 -2.65 -23.40 -21.29
N TYR A 173 -3.78 -23.42 -20.60
CA TYR A 173 -4.96 -24.15 -21.05
C TYR A 173 -5.75 -23.29 -22.04
N THR A 174 -5.77 -23.67 -23.32
CA THR A 174 -6.47 -22.92 -24.39
C THR A 174 -7.89 -23.45 -24.70
N GLY A 175 -8.43 -24.34 -23.87
CA GLY A 175 -9.70 -25.03 -24.17
C GLY A 175 -9.53 -26.18 -25.17
N ALA A 176 -10.51 -27.08 -25.21
CA ALA A 176 -10.63 -28.04 -26.32
C ALA A 176 -11.07 -27.27 -27.57
N ALA A 177 -10.34 -27.42 -28.67
CA ALA A 177 -10.81 -26.96 -29.97
C ALA A 177 -12.21 -27.54 -30.20
N SER A 178 -13.18 -26.65 -30.38
CA SER A 178 -14.49 -26.99 -30.95
C SER A 178 -14.35 -27.03 -32.47
#